data_AF-A0A7C8DKI8-F1
#
_entry.id   AF-A0A7C8DKI8-F1
#
_cell.length_a   1.000
_cell.length_b   1.000
_cell.length_c   1.000
_cell.angle_alpha   90.00
_cell.angle_beta   90.00
_cell.angle_gamma   90.00
#
_symmetry.space_group_name_H-M   'P 1'
#
loop_
_entity.id
_entity.type
_entity.pdbx_description
1 polymer ?
#
loop_
_entity_poly.entity_id
_entity_poly.type
_entity_poly.pdbx_seq_one_letter_code
_entity_poly.pdbx_strand_id
1 'polypeptide(L)'
;MNFRAGQIGLVLLCWAGSAAAESSADRFAAQVAENLGATAGATVADIGAGDGQYAIAMSKIVGLSGTVFATELEEEDRNDIQASADEAGASNVQVRKAEFEGTGLPAASVDGIYLRRVYHHITAPEPFVKNLFETIRPGGRLLIVDFPPAWFLSLFPPEGIPPNRGGHGIVPALVVEELEGAGFKHVETIDEWDPDAWFSNDFGVVFERPASN
;
A
#
# COMPACT_ATOMS: atom_id res chain seq x y z
N MET A 1 68.86 -33.38 10.72
CA MET A 1 68.22 -32.94 9.47
C MET A 1 66.71 -33.11 9.67
N ASN A 2 65.98 -32.10 10.16
CA ASN A 2 65.31 -30.97 9.48
C ASN A 2 64.14 -31.33 8.53
N PHE A 3 62.93 -30.94 8.97
CA PHE A 3 61.71 -30.44 8.27
C PHE A 3 61.04 -31.35 7.19
N ARG A 4 59.71 -31.45 7.07
CA ARG A 4 58.74 -30.34 6.86
C ARG A 4 57.26 -30.78 6.99
N ALA A 5 56.40 -29.79 7.24
CA ALA A 5 54.94 -29.86 7.34
C ALA A 5 54.22 -30.23 6.03
N GLY A 6 53.01 -30.80 6.15
CA GLY A 6 52.04 -30.98 5.07
C GLY A 6 50.65 -30.56 5.52
N GLN A 7 50.18 -29.42 5.00
CA GLN A 7 48.82 -28.90 5.10
C GLN A 7 47.80 -29.90 4.55
N ILE A 8 46.72 -30.15 5.29
CA ILE A 8 45.44 -30.58 4.72
C ILE A 8 44.55 -29.33 4.75
N GLY A 9 44.32 -28.75 3.58
CA GLY A 9 43.46 -27.58 3.43
C GLY A 9 42.00 -27.94 3.68
N LEU A 10 41.40 -27.29 4.69
CA LEU A 10 39.96 -27.27 4.86
C LEU A 10 39.43 -26.03 4.14
N VAL A 11 38.87 -26.23 2.95
CA VAL A 11 38.04 -25.22 2.29
C VAL A 11 36.68 -25.24 3.00
N LEU A 12 36.49 -24.33 3.95
CA LEU A 12 35.17 -24.01 4.49
C LEU A 12 34.55 -22.93 3.60
N LEU A 13 33.85 -23.36 2.56
CA LEU A 13 32.75 -22.60 1.98
C LEU A 13 31.49 -23.02 2.74
N CYS A 14 31.06 -22.20 3.69
CA CYS A 14 29.67 -22.16 4.11
C CYS A 14 29.19 -20.72 4.06
N TRP A 15 28.51 -20.42 2.96
CA TRP A 15 27.57 -19.32 2.82
C TRP A 15 26.55 -19.43 3.95
N ALA A 16 26.66 -18.58 4.96
CA ALA A 16 25.55 -18.29 5.86
C ALA A 16 25.01 -16.93 5.44
N GLY A 17 24.22 -16.91 4.38
CA GLY A 17 23.29 -15.81 4.17
C GLY A 17 22.32 -15.85 5.34
N SER A 18 22.45 -14.90 6.27
CA SER A 18 21.38 -14.61 7.21
C SER A 18 20.20 -14.11 6.38
N ALA A 19 19.19 -14.95 6.18
CA ALA A 19 17.88 -14.43 5.82
C ALA A 19 17.45 -13.54 7.01
N ALA A 20 17.58 -12.23 6.85
CA ALA A 20 16.99 -11.29 7.80
C ALA A 20 15.49 -11.61 7.86
N ALA A 21 14.93 -11.70 9.06
CA ALA A 21 13.49 -11.87 9.23
C ALA A 21 12.77 -10.75 8.45
N GLU A 22 11.83 -11.11 7.61
CA GLU A 22 11.06 -10.18 6.79
C GLU A 22 10.30 -9.20 7.69
N SER A 23 10.43 -7.89 7.42
CA SER A 23 9.74 -6.88 8.22
C SER A 23 8.22 -6.94 8.01
N SER A 24 7.43 -6.34 8.92
CA SER A 24 5.98 -6.21 8.71
C SER A 24 5.65 -5.42 7.44
N ALA A 25 6.46 -4.40 7.10
CA ALA A 25 6.30 -3.62 5.90
C ALA A 25 6.60 -4.42 4.63
N ASP A 26 7.63 -5.27 4.64
CA ASP A 26 7.96 -6.15 3.51
C ASP A 26 6.83 -7.18 3.27
N ARG A 27 6.31 -7.81 4.34
CA ARG A 27 5.15 -8.73 4.23
C ARG A 27 3.90 -8.03 3.71
N PHE A 28 3.59 -6.84 4.24
CA PHE A 28 2.46 -6.03 3.77
C PHE A 28 2.61 -5.71 2.28
N ALA A 29 3.78 -5.22 1.86
CA ALA A 29 4.04 -4.89 0.47
C ALA A 29 3.94 -6.11 -0.46
N ALA A 30 4.38 -7.29 -0.01
CA ALA A 30 4.24 -8.53 -0.77
C ALA A 30 2.76 -8.89 -1.01
N GLN A 31 1.93 -8.81 0.04
CA GLN A 31 0.49 -9.06 -0.06
C GLN A 31 -0.24 -8.01 -0.91
N VAL A 32 0.15 -6.74 -0.80
CA VAL A 32 -0.34 -5.66 -1.69
C VAL A 32 0.03 -5.97 -3.14
N ALA A 33 1.29 -6.32 -3.41
CA ALA A 33 1.75 -6.60 -4.76
C ALA A 33 1.01 -7.78 -5.40
N GLU A 34 0.77 -8.85 -4.64
CA GLU A 34 -0.02 -10.00 -5.07
C GLU A 34 -1.44 -9.58 -5.46
N ASN A 35 -2.13 -8.84 -4.58
CA ASN A 35 -3.51 -8.41 -4.81
C ASN A 35 -3.65 -7.42 -5.97
N LEU A 36 -2.67 -6.53 -6.14
CA LEU A 36 -2.63 -5.59 -7.28
C LEU A 36 -2.13 -6.25 -8.58
N GLY A 37 -1.55 -7.45 -8.53
CA GLY A 37 -0.83 -8.04 -9.66
C GLY A 37 0.42 -7.24 -10.06
N ALA A 38 0.99 -6.48 -9.13
CA ALA A 38 2.13 -5.61 -9.36
C ALA A 38 3.44 -6.41 -9.36
N THR A 39 4.24 -6.25 -10.40
CA THR A 39 5.54 -6.91 -10.56
C THR A 39 6.64 -5.89 -10.86
N ALA A 40 7.87 -6.36 -11.08
CA ALA A 40 8.95 -5.50 -11.55
C ALA A 40 8.52 -4.66 -12.78
N GLY A 41 8.77 -3.36 -12.74
CA GLY A 41 8.35 -2.40 -13.77
C GLY A 41 6.97 -1.75 -13.56
N ALA A 42 6.16 -2.22 -12.62
CA ALA A 42 4.85 -1.63 -12.35
C ALA A 42 4.96 -0.20 -11.79
N THR A 43 3.96 0.62 -12.11
CA THR A 43 3.74 1.93 -11.49
C THR A 43 2.58 1.81 -10.51
N VAL A 44 2.80 1.98 -9.22
CA VAL A 44 1.74 1.88 -8.19
C VAL A 44 1.67 3.15 -7.35
N ALA A 45 0.57 3.36 -6.63
CA ALA A 45 0.45 4.46 -5.68
C ALA A 45 -0.01 4.01 -4.28
N ASP A 46 0.64 4.59 -3.28
CA ASP A 46 0.30 4.58 -1.86
C ASP A 46 -0.40 5.91 -1.52
N ILE A 47 -1.72 5.88 -1.33
CA ILE A 47 -2.48 7.09 -1.02
C ILE A 47 -2.67 7.20 0.49
N GLY A 48 -2.19 8.29 1.08
CA GLY A 48 -2.06 8.46 2.53
C GLY A 48 -0.88 7.64 3.07
N ALA A 49 0.30 7.87 2.49
CA ALA A 49 1.49 7.06 2.71
C ALA A 49 2.07 7.14 4.14
N GLY A 50 1.62 8.09 4.97
CA GLY A 50 2.10 8.26 6.34
C GLY A 50 3.61 8.47 6.39
N ASP A 51 4.34 7.59 7.07
CA ASP A 51 5.81 7.62 7.16
C ASP A 51 6.54 7.04 5.93
N GLY A 52 5.81 6.52 4.95
CA GLY A 52 6.36 5.99 3.69
C GLY A 52 6.96 4.59 3.78
N GLN A 53 6.90 3.91 4.93
CA GLN A 53 7.53 2.59 5.10
C GLN A 53 7.01 1.54 4.09
N TYR A 54 5.71 1.57 3.78
CA TYR A 54 5.09 0.65 2.84
C TYR A 54 5.42 1.00 1.39
N ALA A 55 5.46 2.28 1.04
CA ALA A 55 5.91 2.74 -0.27
C ALA A 55 7.37 2.33 -0.54
N ILE A 56 8.25 2.44 0.46
CA ILE A 56 9.65 2.00 0.38
C ILE A 56 9.74 0.47 0.22
N ALA A 57 8.97 -0.31 0.98
CA ALA A 57 8.93 -1.75 0.82
C ALA A 57 8.42 -2.16 -0.56
N MET A 58 7.35 -1.53 -1.05
CA MET A 58 6.79 -1.73 -2.39
C MET A 58 7.79 -1.36 -3.49
N SER A 59 8.63 -0.36 -3.26
CA SER A 59 9.68 0.09 -4.17
C SER A 59 10.68 -1.02 -4.49
N LYS A 60 10.98 -1.90 -3.54
CA LYS A 60 11.84 -3.07 -3.73
C LYS A 60 11.20 -4.09 -4.67
N ILE A 61 9.87 -4.26 -4.60
CA ILE A 61 9.11 -5.24 -5.39
C ILE A 61 9.00 -4.80 -6.85
N VAL A 62 8.63 -3.53 -7.08
CA VAL A 62 8.50 -3.00 -8.46
C VAL A 62 9.88 -2.72 -9.09
N GLY A 63 10.93 -2.66 -8.29
CA GLY A 63 12.31 -2.47 -8.73
C GLY A 63 12.57 -1.11 -9.38
N LEU A 64 13.82 -0.85 -9.76
CA LEU A 64 14.23 0.45 -10.33
C LEU A 64 13.62 0.77 -11.70
N SER A 65 13.05 -0.23 -12.39
CA SER A 65 12.28 -0.03 -13.61
C SER A 65 10.81 0.35 -13.35
N GLY A 66 10.33 0.19 -12.12
CA GLY A 66 8.99 0.59 -11.69
C GLY A 66 8.99 1.93 -10.96
N THR A 67 7.84 2.32 -10.45
CA THR A 67 7.67 3.55 -9.67
C THR A 67 6.61 3.36 -8.60
N VAL A 68 6.86 3.90 -7.41
CA VAL A 68 5.85 4.00 -6.34
C VAL A 68 5.57 5.47 -6.09
N PHE A 69 4.36 5.94 -6.38
CA PHE A 69 3.93 7.25 -5.94
C PHE A 69 3.49 7.17 -4.47
N ALA A 70 4.08 7.99 -3.60
CA ALA A 70 3.64 8.13 -2.21
C ALA A 70 2.96 9.49 -2.07
N THR A 71 1.67 9.51 -1.75
CA THR A 71 0.89 10.76 -1.73
C THR A 71 0.43 11.12 -0.32
N GLU A 72 0.65 12.37 0.08
CA GLU A 72 0.18 12.94 1.36
C GLU A 72 -0.28 14.40 1.23
N LEU A 73 -1.18 14.82 2.11
CA LEU A 73 -1.79 16.16 2.15
C LEU A 73 -0.81 17.21 2.67
N GLU A 74 -0.16 16.93 3.80
CA GLU A 74 0.68 17.88 4.51
C GLU A 74 2.12 17.87 3.98
N GLU A 75 2.76 19.04 3.96
CA GLU A 75 4.14 19.17 3.47
C GLU A 75 5.16 18.51 4.40
N GLU A 76 4.92 18.55 5.70
CA GLU A 76 5.77 17.92 6.71
C GLU A 76 5.85 16.41 6.49
N ASP A 77 4.71 15.72 6.40
CA ASP A 77 4.67 14.27 6.14
C ASP A 77 5.36 13.89 4.83
N ARG A 78 5.18 14.70 3.77
CA ARG A 78 5.87 14.47 2.49
C ARG A 78 7.39 14.62 2.61
N ASN A 79 7.88 15.57 3.39
CA ASN A 79 9.31 15.74 3.63
C ASN A 79 9.87 14.55 4.40
N ASP A 80 9.13 14.02 5.37
CA ASP A 80 9.50 12.84 6.15
C ASP A 80 9.53 11.57 5.30
N ILE A 81 8.55 11.38 4.40
CA ILE A 81 8.56 10.29 3.41
C ILE A 81 9.80 10.41 2.50
N GLN A 82 10.09 11.62 2.00
CA GLN A 82 11.24 11.83 1.11
C GLN A 82 12.56 11.52 1.83
N ALA A 83 12.72 11.97 3.08
CA ALA A 83 13.90 11.68 3.89
C ALA A 83 14.05 10.16 4.13
N SER A 84 12.95 9.46 4.44
CA SER A 84 12.94 8.01 4.65
C SER A 84 13.29 7.25 3.37
N ALA A 85 12.78 7.69 2.22
CA ALA A 85 13.11 7.11 0.92
C ALA A 85 14.57 7.32 0.55
N ASP A 86 15.12 8.51 0.81
CA ASP A 86 16.53 8.83 0.58
C ASP A 86 17.47 8.00 1.47
N GLU A 87 17.14 7.84 2.76
CA GLU A 87 17.87 6.99 3.70
C GLU A 87 17.86 5.52 3.27
N ALA A 88 16.72 5.03 2.77
CA ALA A 88 16.56 3.67 2.26
C ALA A 88 17.17 3.46 0.86
N GLY A 89 17.64 4.52 0.19
CA GLY A 89 18.11 4.46 -1.20
C GLY A 89 17.02 4.13 -2.22
N ALA A 90 15.75 4.39 -1.88
CA ALA A 90 14.57 4.05 -2.65
C ALA A 90 14.27 5.12 -3.71
N SER A 91 15.18 5.28 -4.68
CA SER A 91 15.11 6.36 -5.70
C SER A 91 13.91 6.27 -6.65
N ASN A 92 13.18 5.16 -6.65
CA ASN A 92 11.95 4.93 -7.42
C ASN A 92 10.66 5.25 -6.64
N VAL A 93 10.78 5.71 -5.38
CA VAL A 93 9.67 6.31 -4.64
C VAL A 93 9.56 7.79 -5.01
N GLN A 94 8.38 8.21 -5.46
CA GLN A 94 8.10 9.57 -5.89
C GLN A 94 7.02 10.18 -5.00
N VAL A 95 7.44 11.10 -4.13
CA VAL A 95 6.51 11.79 -3.22
C VAL A 95 5.69 12.83 -3.99
N ARG A 96 4.38 12.87 -3.75
CA ARG A 96 3.43 13.80 -4.39
C ARG A 96 2.45 14.37 -3.38
N LYS A 97 1.97 15.58 -3.66
CA LYS A 97 0.90 16.20 -2.87
C LYS A 97 -0.45 15.58 -3.27
N ALA A 98 -1.16 15.04 -2.29
CA ALA A 98 -2.56 14.64 -2.44
C ALA A 98 -3.50 15.85 -2.33
N GLU A 99 -4.76 15.64 -2.72
CA GLU A 99 -5.85 16.58 -2.51
C GLU A 99 -6.93 15.91 -1.65
N PHE A 100 -7.73 16.68 -0.90
CA PHE A 100 -8.78 16.08 -0.04
C PHE A 100 -9.77 15.20 -0.83
N GLU A 101 -10.02 15.56 -2.09
CA GLU A 101 -10.95 14.85 -2.98
C GLU A 101 -10.20 14.06 -4.08
N GLY A 102 -8.90 13.84 -3.96
CA GLY A 102 -8.15 13.13 -4.99
C GLY A 102 -6.72 12.75 -4.68
N THR A 103 -6.20 11.84 -5.49
CA THR A 103 -4.84 11.27 -5.40
C THR A 103 -3.73 12.27 -5.67
N GLY A 104 -4.01 13.40 -6.33
CA GLY A 104 -2.97 14.32 -6.83
C GLY A 104 -2.15 13.76 -7.99
N LEU A 105 -2.60 12.65 -8.60
CA LEU A 105 -1.94 11.97 -9.72
C LEU A 105 -2.72 12.18 -11.04
N PRO A 106 -2.04 12.14 -12.20
CA PRO A 106 -2.71 12.24 -13.49
C PRO A 106 -3.63 11.04 -13.77
N ALA A 107 -4.63 11.24 -14.62
CA ALA A 107 -5.49 10.16 -15.09
C ALA A 107 -4.69 9.05 -15.82
N ALA A 108 -5.11 7.80 -15.65
CA ALA A 108 -4.52 6.60 -16.25
C ALA A 108 -2.98 6.52 -16.11
N SER A 109 -2.46 6.89 -14.95
CA SER A 109 -1.02 7.02 -14.70
C SER A 109 -0.41 5.88 -13.87
N VAL A 110 -1.24 5.04 -13.25
CA VAL A 110 -0.78 3.94 -12.39
C VAL A 110 -1.46 2.62 -12.77
N ASP A 111 -0.74 1.50 -12.57
CA ASP A 111 -1.23 0.14 -12.77
C ASP A 111 -2.03 -0.35 -11.56
N GLY A 112 -1.76 0.20 -10.37
CA GLY A 112 -2.59 -0.04 -9.20
C GLY A 112 -2.44 0.99 -8.09
N ILE A 113 -3.43 1.03 -7.21
CA ILE A 113 -3.46 1.89 -6.02
C ILE A 113 -3.72 1.03 -4.80
N TYR A 114 -3.08 1.33 -3.68
CA TYR A 114 -3.49 0.84 -2.37
C TYR A 114 -3.70 1.98 -1.37
N LEU A 115 -4.66 1.77 -0.47
CA LEU A 115 -4.98 2.65 0.66
C LEU A 115 -4.95 1.83 1.93
N ARG A 116 -4.15 2.22 2.91
CA ARG A 116 -4.11 1.55 4.22
C ARG A 116 -4.59 2.49 5.31
N ARG A 117 -5.77 2.22 5.88
CA ARG A 117 -6.39 3.02 6.96
C ARG A 117 -6.59 4.49 6.58
N VAL A 118 -6.97 4.73 5.32
CA VAL A 118 -7.21 6.08 4.76
C VAL A 118 -8.66 6.24 4.35
N TYR A 119 -9.29 5.19 3.85
CA TYR A 119 -10.61 5.28 3.21
C TYR A 119 -11.72 5.72 4.19
N HIS A 120 -11.65 5.29 5.46
CA HIS A 120 -12.58 5.74 6.50
C HIS A 120 -12.48 7.24 6.84
N HIS A 121 -11.40 7.94 6.46
CA HIS A 121 -11.25 9.38 6.65
C HIS A 121 -11.88 10.22 5.52
N ILE A 122 -12.28 9.59 4.41
CA ILE A 122 -12.81 10.31 3.24
C ILE A 122 -14.20 10.89 3.54
N THR A 123 -14.30 12.22 3.48
CA THR A 123 -15.54 12.98 3.79
C THR A 123 -16.44 13.16 2.56
N ALA A 124 -15.85 13.13 1.35
CA ALA A 124 -16.56 13.21 0.07
C ALA A 124 -16.26 11.96 -0.79
N PRO A 125 -16.94 10.83 -0.55
CA PRO A 125 -16.60 9.56 -1.21
C PRO A 125 -16.79 9.61 -2.73
N GLU A 126 -17.88 10.23 -3.22
CA GLU A 126 -18.18 10.26 -4.66
C GLU A 126 -17.06 10.89 -5.50
N PRO A 127 -16.59 12.14 -5.25
CA PRO A 127 -15.50 12.72 -6.02
C PRO A 127 -14.17 11.98 -5.81
N PHE A 128 -13.88 11.53 -4.59
CA PHE A 128 -12.65 10.80 -4.29
C PHE A 128 -12.55 9.47 -5.03
N VAL A 129 -13.63 8.67 -4.98
CA VAL A 129 -13.71 7.39 -5.66
C VAL A 129 -13.66 7.57 -7.19
N LYS A 130 -14.33 8.59 -7.72
CA LYS A 130 -14.21 8.94 -9.15
C LYS A 130 -12.77 9.29 -9.52
N ASN A 131 -12.05 10.02 -8.67
CA ASN A 131 -10.63 10.30 -8.89
C ASN A 131 -9.77 9.03 -8.87
N LEU A 132 -9.97 8.13 -7.89
CA LEU A 132 -9.29 6.82 -7.87
C LEU A 132 -9.51 6.05 -9.18
N PHE A 133 -10.76 6.00 -9.65
CA PHE A 133 -11.12 5.34 -10.90
C PHE A 133 -10.40 5.97 -12.09
N GLU A 134 -10.35 7.30 -12.18
CA GLU A 134 -9.71 8.01 -13.29
C GLU A 134 -8.19 7.85 -13.28
N THR A 135 -7.54 7.82 -12.11
CA THR A 135 -6.09 7.68 -11.92
C THR A 135 -5.56 6.30 -12.34
N ILE A 136 -6.28 5.22 -12.03
CA ILE A 136 -5.86 3.84 -12.35
C ILE A 136 -6.01 3.57 -13.85
N ARG A 137 -5.04 2.94 -14.52
CA ARG A 137 -5.17 2.53 -15.93
C ARG A 137 -6.32 1.53 -16.12
N PRO A 138 -7.02 1.51 -17.26
CA PRO A 138 -7.96 0.42 -17.56
C PRO A 138 -7.28 -0.95 -17.44
N GLY A 139 -7.91 -1.88 -16.71
CA GLY A 139 -7.35 -3.19 -16.35
C GLY A 139 -6.47 -3.18 -15.10
N GLY A 140 -6.20 -2.02 -14.50
CA GLY A 140 -5.48 -1.88 -13.24
C GLY A 140 -6.34 -2.16 -12.01
N ARG A 141 -5.72 -2.28 -10.84
CA ARG A 141 -6.37 -2.70 -9.59
C ARG A 141 -6.31 -1.66 -8.49
N LEU A 142 -7.28 -1.75 -7.58
CA LEU A 142 -7.35 -0.98 -6.35
C LEU A 142 -7.44 -1.93 -5.16
N LEU A 143 -6.71 -1.64 -4.10
CA LEU A 143 -6.80 -2.35 -2.83
C LEU A 143 -7.09 -1.36 -1.70
N ILE A 144 -8.16 -1.59 -0.94
CA ILE A 144 -8.46 -0.88 0.30
C ILE A 144 -8.16 -1.83 1.47
N VAL A 145 -7.25 -1.44 2.35
CA VAL A 145 -7.01 -2.11 3.64
C VAL A 145 -7.48 -1.19 4.74
N ASP A 146 -8.52 -1.57 5.47
CA ASP A 146 -9.11 -0.72 6.51
C ASP A 146 -9.71 -1.55 7.64
N PHE A 147 -10.26 -0.93 8.68
CA PHE A 147 -10.85 -1.63 9.83
C PHE A 147 -12.32 -1.26 10.05
N PRO A 148 -13.13 -2.20 10.59
CA PRO A 148 -14.54 -1.94 10.87
C PRO A 148 -14.71 -0.96 12.04
N PRO A 149 -15.84 -0.23 12.11
CA PRO A 149 -16.09 0.70 13.20
C PRO A 149 -16.01 0.02 14.56
N ALA A 150 -15.08 0.48 15.40
CA ALA A 150 -14.93 -0.02 16.77
C ALA A 150 -15.76 0.84 17.73
N TRP A 151 -16.49 0.21 18.66
CA TRP A 151 -17.40 0.90 19.57
C TRP A 151 -16.72 1.99 20.41
N PHE A 152 -15.46 1.79 20.80
CA PHE A 152 -14.72 2.76 21.61
C PHE A 152 -14.13 3.90 20.77
N LEU A 153 -13.71 3.64 19.52
CA LEU A 153 -13.23 4.68 18.59
C LEU A 153 -14.39 5.51 18.03
N SER A 154 -15.60 4.95 18.00
CA SER A 154 -16.81 5.65 17.55
C SER A 154 -17.23 6.82 18.46
N LEU A 155 -16.59 6.98 19.62
CA LEU A 155 -16.68 8.20 20.44
C LEU A 155 -15.93 9.40 19.83
N PHE A 156 -15.04 9.14 18.88
CA PHE A 156 -14.19 10.14 18.20
C PHE A 156 -14.23 9.93 16.67
N PRO A 157 -15.41 10.04 16.04
CA PRO A 157 -15.49 9.95 14.58
C PRO A 157 -14.70 11.11 13.93
N PRO A 158 -14.00 10.86 12.82
CA PRO A 158 -13.41 11.94 12.02
C PRO A 158 -14.48 12.97 11.63
N GLU A 159 -14.10 14.25 11.64
CA GLU A 159 -15.05 15.32 11.30
C GLU A 159 -15.46 15.24 9.83
N GLY A 160 -16.76 15.39 9.54
CA GLY A 160 -17.28 15.47 8.17
C GLY A 160 -17.51 14.13 7.46
N ILE A 161 -17.32 12.99 8.11
CA ILE A 161 -17.59 11.68 7.49
C ILE A 161 -19.10 11.42 7.29
N PRO A 162 -19.48 10.69 6.22
CA PRO A 162 -20.85 10.30 5.98
C PRO A 162 -21.51 9.57 7.18
N PRO A 163 -22.75 9.96 7.59
CA PRO A 163 -23.41 9.39 8.77
C PRO A 163 -23.68 7.89 8.71
N ASN A 164 -23.76 7.31 7.50
CA ASN A 164 -24.00 5.88 7.29
C ASN A 164 -22.77 4.99 7.58
N ARG A 165 -21.58 5.55 7.77
CA ARG A 165 -20.35 4.78 8.03
C ARG A 165 -20.20 4.29 9.47
N GLY A 166 -21.05 4.76 10.39
CA GLY A 166 -21.21 4.14 11.71
C GLY A 166 -20.11 4.42 12.74
N GLY A 167 -19.19 5.36 12.50
CA GLY A 167 -18.20 5.81 13.48
C GLY A 167 -16.79 5.99 12.88
N HIS A 168 -15.77 5.73 13.69
CA HIS A 168 -14.37 5.73 13.26
C HIS A 168 -14.01 4.32 12.74
N GLY A 169 -13.79 4.22 11.43
CA GLY A 169 -13.68 2.98 10.67
C GLY A 169 -14.76 2.90 9.58
N ILE A 170 -14.77 1.82 8.80
CA ILE A 170 -15.77 1.60 7.75
C ILE A 170 -16.04 0.11 7.55
N VAL A 171 -17.28 -0.28 7.28
CA VAL A 171 -17.59 -1.70 7.02
C VAL A 171 -17.27 -2.06 5.56
N PRO A 172 -16.74 -3.28 5.29
CA PRO A 172 -16.36 -3.69 3.93
C PRO A 172 -17.48 -3.55 2.90
N ALA A 173 -18.71 -3.86 3.30
CA ALA A 173 -19.88 -3.79 2.41
C ALA A 173 -20.15 -2.36 1.88
N LEU A 174 -19.91 -1.33 2.70
CA LEU A 174 -20.06 0.06 2.25
C LEU A 174 -18.92 0.48 1.31
N VAL A 175 -17.70 -0.02 1.54
CA VAL A 175 -16.60 0.19 0.59
C VAL A 175 -16.97 -0.41 -0.77
N VAL A 176 -17.49 -1.64 -0.80
CA VAL A 176 -17.93 -2.28 -2.04
C VAL A 176 -19.03 -1.46 -2.73
N GLU A 177 -20.07 -1.06 -2.00
CA GLU A 177 -21.19 -0.27 -2.54
C GLU A 177 -20.72 1.05 -3.17
N GLU A 178 -19.90 1.83 -2.45
CA GLU A 178 -19.40 3.13 -2.91
C GLU A 178 -18.49 2.98 -4.15
N LEU A 179 -17.64 1.95 -4.19
CA LEU A 179 -16.69 1.72 -5.27
C LEU A 179 -17.37 1.17 -6.53
N GLU A 180 -18.30 0.24 -6.39
CA GLU A 180 -19.10 -0.27 -7.52
C GLU A 180 -19.98 0.82 -8.12
N GLY A 181 -20.51 1.73 -7.29
CA GLY A 181 -21.26 2.91 -7.74
C GLY A 181 -20.48 3.81 -8.72
N ALA A 182 -19.14 3.78 -8.65
CA ALA A 182 -18.26 4.52 -9.56
C ALA A 182 -17.73 3.69 -10.75
N GLY A 183 -18.14 2.42 -10.85
CA GLY A 183 -17.80 1.55 -11.98
C GLY A 183 -16.60 0.63 -11.75
N PHE A 184 -16.02 0.58 -10.55
CA PHE A 184 -15.11 -0.51 -10.20
C PHE A 184 -15.85 -1.85 -10.18
N LYS A 185 -15.13 -2.94 -10.48
CA LYS A 185 -15.62 -4.30 -10.25
C LYS A 185 -15.01 -4.85 -8.98
N HIS A 186 -15.83 -5.28 -8.03
CA HIS A 186 -15.36 -6.02 -6.87
C HIS A 186 -14.73 -7.36 -7.32
N VAL A 187 -13.55 -7.66 -6.78
CA VAL A 187 -12.81 -8.90 -7.07
C VAL A 187 -12.86 -9.83 -5.86
N GLU A 188 -12.52 -9.31 -4.68
CA GLU A 188 -12.42 -10.10 -3.45
C GLU A 188 -12.56 -9.22 -2.21
N THR A 189 -13.13 -9.78 -1.14
CA THR A 189 -13.05 -9.24 0.22
C THR A 189 -12.26 -10.21 1.08
N ILE A 190 -11.23 -9.72 1.75
CA ILE A 190 -10.34 -10.46 2.64
C ILE A 190 -10.71 -10.06 4.07
N ASP A 191 -11.36 -10.97 4.79
CA ASP A 191 -11.90 -10.67 6.13
C ASP A 191 -10.80 -10.39 7.18
N GLU A 192 -9.67 -11.07 7.08
CA GLU A 192 -8.50 -10.91 7.95
C GLU A 192 -7.26 -10.61 7.11
N TRP A 193 -6.87 -9.34 7.03
CA TRP A 193 -5.74 -8.91 6.20
C TRP A 193 -4.40 -9.45 6.73
N ASP A 194 -4.15 -9.28 8.04
CA ASP A 194 -2.95 -9.77 8.72
C ASP A 194 -3.35 -10.61 9.95
N PRO A 195 -3.50 -11.94 9.82
CA PRO A 195 -3.92 -12.80 10.91
C PRO A 195 -2.86 -12.94 12.02
N ASP A 196 -1.60 -12.60 11.72
CA ASP A 196 -0.51 -12.63 12.71
C ASP A 196 -0.45 -11.31 13.53
N ALA A 197 -1.18 -10.27 13.10
CA ALA A 197 -1.32 -9.04 13.84
C ALA A 197 -2.42 -9.16 14.90
N TRP A 198 -2.04 -9.63 16.10
CA TRP A 198 -2.89 -9.85 17.28
C TRP A 198 -3.83 -8.68 17.69
N PHE A 199 -3.54 -7.45 17.25
CA PHE A 199 -4.35 -6.26 17.53
C PHE A 199 -4.96 -5.61 16.29
N SER A 200 -4.72 -6.17 15.10
CA SER A 200 -5.31 -5.68 13.86
C SER A 200 -6.59 -6.44 13.57
N ASN A 201 -7.65 -5.70 13.27
CA ASN A 201 -8.87 -6.21 12.66
C ASN A 201 -9.04 -5.61 11.25
N ASP A 202 -7.91 -5.32 10.60
CA ASP A 202 -7.89 -4.82 9.24
C ASP A 202 -8.45 -5.89 8.29
N PHE A 203 -9.36 -5.49 7.40
CA PHE A 203 -9.82 -6.25 6.24
C PHE A 203 -9.17 -5.68 4.97
N GLY A 204 -9.19 -6.46 3.89
CA GLY A 204 -8.84 -6.02 2.54
C GLY A 204 -10.05 -6.07 1.60
N VAL A 205 -10.15 -5.13 0.65
CA VAL A 205 -11.11 -5.19 -0.45
C VAL A 205 -10.41 -4.87 -1.76
N VAL A 206 -10.46 -5.81 -2.69
CA VAL A 206 -9.79 -5.73 -3.99
C VAL A 206 -10.81 -5.40 -5.07
N PHE A 207 -10.46 -4.44 -5.92
CA PHE A 207 -11.24 -4.02 -7.07
C PHE A 207 -10.40 -3.98 -8.34
N GLU A 208 -11.08 -4.08 -9.48
CA GLU A 208 -10.50 -3.86 -10.80
C GLU A 208 -11.20 -2.69 -11.50
N ARG A 209 -10.42 -1.80 -12.13
CA ARG A 209 -10.96 -0.87 -13.13
C ARG A 209 -11.15 -1.66 -14.43
N PRO A 210 -12.38 -1.81 -14.96
CA PRO A 210 -12.58 -2.55 -16.20
C PRO A 210 -11.72 -2.02 -17.35
N ALA A 211 -11.21 -2.93 -18.18
CA ALA A 211 -10.55 -2.55 -19.43
C ALA A 211 -11.50 -1.75 -20.33
N SER A 212 -10.98 -0.74 -21.01
CA SER A 212 -11.74 -0.04 -22.06
C SER A 212 -11.96 -0.99 -23.22
N ASN A 213 -13.22 -1.22 -23.60
CA ASN A 213 -13.61 -1.97 -24.80
C ASN A 213 -13.12 -1.30 -26.09
#